data_AF-A0A7X8QWZ1-F1
#
_entry.id   AF-A0A7X8QWZ1-F1
#
_cell.length_a   1.000
_cell.length_b   1.000
_cell.length_c   1.000
_cell.angle_alpha   90.00
_cell.angle_beta   90.00
_cell.angle_gamma   90.00
#
_symmetry.space_group_name_H-M   'P 1'
#
loop_
_entity.id
_entity.type
_entity.pdbx_description
1 polymer ?
#
loop_
_entity_poly.entity_id
_entity_poly.type
_entity_poly.pdbx_seq_one_letter_code
_entity_poly.pdbx_strand_id
1 'polypeptide(L)'
;MQKSLLLPVVIVLFAAAPCAAQEQSSGTVALSTLKRDRAFGRQLIQEMEEHSMAERKAESEFMSTLSGKSTESRAKAMAKFKKKQAAEKKKFRRQMHEKMADYQAKKHKESVSNMRAKLAENKQMTEDEKATYMARMETRYKSGKEYNNKLFEEKEKLLDALDKPNLDEAQEAALRKEYDVKTRVLQEEYQKKSAEEEEEFRKKALAE
;
A
#
# COMPACT_ATOMS: atom_id res chain seq x y z
N MET A 1 3.35 -60.46 11.42
CA MET A 1 2.68 -59.68 12.47
C MET A 1 2.36 -58.30 11.91
N GLN A 2 1.07 -58.02 11.69
CA GLN A 2 0.53 -56.68 11.43
C GLN A 2 0.27 -55.98 12.77
N LYS A 3 0.62 -54.70 12.88
CA LYS A 3 -0.17 -53.67 13.58
C LYS A 3 0.04 -52.32 12.87
N SER A 4 -1.03 -51.83 12.27
CA SER A 4 -1.22 -50.44 11.86
C SER A 4 -1.66 -49.62 13.06
N LEU A 5 -1.33 -48.31 13.12
CA LEU A 5 -2.27 -47.22 13.46
C LEU A 5 -1.65 -45.82 13.23
N LEU A 6 -2.20 -45.12 12.24
CA LEU A 6 -2.63 -43.72 12.18
C LEU A 6 -1.64 -42.51 12.30
N LEU A 7 -1.62 -41.77 11.17
CA LEU A 7 -1.16 -40.41 10.79
C LEU A 7 -1.91 -39.26 11.54
N PRO A 8 -1.48 -37.95 11.52
CA PRO A 8 -1.14 -37.18 10.31
C PRO A 8 0.13 -36.28 10.34
N VAL A 9 0.92 -36.28 9.26
CA VAL A 9 0.89 -35.28 8.17
C VAL A 9 1.12 -33.85 8.64
N VAL A 10 2.38 -33.41 8.68
CA VAL A 10 2.72 -32.00 8.47
C VAL A 10 3.47 -31.93 7.15
N ILE A 11 2.69 -31.76 6.08
CA ILE A 11 3.20 -31.41 4.76
C ILE A 11 3.71 -29.97 4.85
N VAL A 12 5.03 -29.83 4.74
CA VAL A 12 5.68 -28.59 4.31
C VAL A 12 5.45 -28.51 2.81
N LEU A 13 4.61 -27.56 2.35
CA LEU A 13 4.50 -27.21 0.94
C LEU A 13 4.54 -25.69 0.79
N PHE A 14 5.76 -25.21 0.55
CA PHE A 14 6.03 -24.08 -0.33
C PHE A 14 5.44 -24.40 -1.70
N ALA A 15 4.35 -23.74 -2.08
CA ALA A 15 3.93 -23.63 -3.47
C ALA A 15 3.27 -22.27 -3.68
N ALA A 16 4.07 -21.36 -4.22
CA ALA A 16 3.59 -20.18 -4.91
C ALA A 16 2.80 -20.61 -6.14
N ALA A 17 1.52 -20.24 -6.20
CA ALA A 17 0.80 -19.69 -7.35
C ALA A 17 -0.72 -19.72 -7.05
N PRO A 18 -1.41 -18.63 -7.38
CA PRO A 18 -2.42 -18.78 -8.39
C PRO A 18 -2.09 -17.84 -9.55
N CYS A 19 -1.67 -18.42 -10.66
CA CYS A 19 -1.91 -17.82 -11.96
C CYS A 19 -3.40 -18.01 -12.24
N ALA A 20 -4.20 -16.95 -12.09
CA ALA A 20 -5.50 -16.81 -12.75
C ALA A 20 -5.93 -15.34 -12.70
N ALA A 21 -6.29 -14.83 -13.87
CA ALA A 21 -6.91 -13.54 -14.16
C ALA A 21 -5.98 -12.32 -14.15
N GLN A 22 -5.31 -12.13 -15.30
CA GLN A 22 -5.28 -10.87 -16.04
C GLN A 22 -5.62 -9.61 -15.20
N GLU A 23 -4.62 -9.01 -14.56
CA GLU A 23 -4.72 -7.63 -14.09
C GLU A 23 -4.69 -6.71 -15.31
N GLN A 24 -5.84 -6.62 -15.98
CA GLN A 24 -6.13 -5.54 -16.90
C GLN A 24 -6.30 -4.26 -16.07
N SER A 25 -5.29 -3.39 -16.15
CA SER A 25 -5.46 -1.95 -16.37
C SER A 25 -6.67 -1.30 -15.67
N SER A 26 -6.61 -1.22 -14.34
CA SER A 26 -7.18 -0.09 -13.61
C SER A 26 -6.38 0.03 -12.32
N GLY A 27 -5.99 1.25 -11.93
CA GLY A 27 -5.07 1.50 -10.83
C GLY A 27 -5.62 1.18 -9.43
N THR A 28 -6.12 -0.03 -9.19
CA THR A 28 -6.60 -0.48 -7.89
C THR A 28 -5.46 -0.97 -7.03
N VAL A 29 -5.33 -0.33 -5.87
CA VAL A 29 -4.41 -0.68 -4.78
C VAL A 29 -4.66 -2.13 -4.34
N ALA A 30 -3.57 -2.88 -4.13
CA ALA A 30 -3.58 -4.30 -3.78
C ALA A 30 -4.61 -4.64 -2.68
N LEU A 31 -5.55 -5.51 -3.02
CA LEU A 31 -6.75 -5.92 -2.26
C LEU A 31 -6.51 -6.71 -0.96
N SER A 32 -5.28 -6.86 -0.48
CA SER A 32 -4.97 -7.77 0.63
C SER A 32 -5.26 -7.19 2.03
N THR A 33 -5.31 -5.86 2.19
CA THR A 33 -5.71 -5.17 3.44
C THR A 33 -7.23 -4.94 3.56
N LEU A 34 -7.95 -5.00 2.43
CA LEU A 34 -9.40 -4.79 2.34
C LEU A 34 -10.27 -5.91 2.95
N LYS A 35 -9.67 -7.07 3.29
CA LYS A 35 -10.43 -8.25 3.77
C LYS A 35 -10.85 -8.21 5.24
N ARG A 36 -10.27 -7.34 6.10
CA ARG A 36 -10.53 -7.36 7.55
C ARG A 36 -11.56 -6.35 8.04
N ASP A 37 -11.85 -5.31 7.26
CA ASP A 37 -12.96 -4.39 7.53
C ASP A 37 -13.62 -3.98 6.20
N ARG A 38 -14.65 -4.73 5.83
CA ARG A 38 -15.38 -4.52 4.57
C ARG A 38 -16.06 -3.14 4.52
N ALA A 39 -16.33 -2.49 5.66
CA ALA A 39 -16.99 -1.19 5.69
C ALA A 39 -16.03 -0.08 5.27
N PHE A 40 -14.85 -0.01 5.89
CA PHE A 40 -13.79 0.92 5.48
C PHE A 40 -13.39 0.70 4.02
N GLY A 41 -13.31 -0.57 3.62
CA GLY A 41 -13.01 -0.91 2.24
C GLY A 41 -14.01 -0.42 1.21
N ARG A 42 -15.30 -0.59 1.49
CA ARG A 42 -16.37 -0.06 0.64
C ARG A 42 -16.34 1.46 0.59
N GLN A 43 -16.10 2.12 1.73
CA GLN A 43 -16.00 3.58 1.78
C GLN A 43 -14.88 4.10 0.86
N LEU A 44 -13.69 3.48 0.89
CA LEU A 44 -12.59 3.91 0.02
C LEU A 44 -12.91 3.72 -1.47
N ILE A 45 -13.52 2.60 -1.83
CA ILE A 45 -13.92 2.34 -3.22
C ILE A 45 -14.95 3.39 -3.67
N GLN A 46 -15.95 3.66 -2.83
CA GLN A 46 -16.97 4.67 -3.10
C GLN A 46 -16.35 6.06 -3.30
N GLU A 47 -15.44 6.48 -2.42
CA GLU A 47 -14.78 7.79 -2.57
C GLU A 47 -13.91 7.88 -3.84
N MET A 48 -13.28 6.79 -4.27
CA MET A 48 -12.56 6.73 -5.55
C MET A 48 -13.51 6.84 -6.75
N GLU A 49 -14.65 6.15 -6.70
CA GLU A 49 -15.68 6.19 -7.74
C GLU A 49 -16.30 7.59 -7.85
N GLU A 50 -16.64 8.21 -6.72
CA GLU A 50 -17.17 9.58 -6.67
C GLU A 50 -16.18 10.59 -7.26
N HIS A 51 -14.89 10.48 -6.92
CA HIS A 51 -13.85 11.34 -7.49
C HIS A 51 -13.71 11.13 -9.01
N SER A 52 -13.68 9.89 -9.48
CA SER A 52 -13.61 9.56 -10.91
C SER A 52 -14.81 10.10 -11.69
N MET A 53 -16.02 10.00 -11.13
CA MET A 53 -17.23 10.56 -11.72
C MET A 53 -17.21 12.09 -11.75
N ALA A 54 -16.71 12.72 -10.67
CA ALA A 54 -16.54 14.17 -10.63
C ALA A 54 -15.52 14.65 -11.68
N GLU A 55 -14.42 13.95 -11.88
CA GLU A 55 -13.43 14.25 -12.93
C GLU A 55 -14.03 14.18 -14.33
N ARG A 56 -14.77 13.10 -14.63
CA ARG A 56 -15.42 12.92 -15.94
C ARG A 56 -16.45 14.02 -16.20
N LYS A 57 -17.22 14.39 -15.18
CA LYS A 57 -18.19 15.47 -15.26
C LYS A 57 -17.50 16.82 -15.50
N ALA A 58 -16.46 17.14 -14.73
CA ALA A 58 -15.69 18.37 -14.90
C ALA A 58 -15.02 18.44 -16.28
N GLU A 59 -14.52 17.31 -16.80
CA GLU A 59 -13.95 17.23 -18.15
C GLU A 59 -15.02 17.45 -19.23
N SER A 60 -16.17 16.79 -19.12
CA SER A 60 -17.29 16.97 -20.07
C SER A 60 -17.79 18.42 -20.09
N GLU A 61 -18.01 19.02 -18.92
CA GLU A 61 -18.40 20.42 -18.78
C GLU A 61 -17.33 21.34 -19.39
N PHE A 62 -16.06 21.10 -19.10
CA PHE A 62 -14.97 21.87 -19.68
C PHE A 62 -14.91 21.78 -21.21
N MET A 63 -15.06 20.59 -21.79
CA MET A 63 -15.06 20.38 -23.24
C MET A 63 -16.18 21.18 -23.93
N SER A 64 -17.36 21.27 -23.30
CA SER A 64 -18.47 22.08 -23.83
C SER A 64 -18.11 23.57 -23.94
N THR A 65 -17.29 24.09 -23.01
CA THR A 65 -16.81 25.49 -23.03
C THR A 65 -15.77 25.77 -24.13
N LEU A 66 -15.30 24.74 -24.85
CA LEU A 66 -14.32 24.88 -25.93
C LEU A 66 -14.95 25.13 -27.29
N SER A 67 -16.27 24.98 -27.41
CA SER A 67 -17.01 25.28 -28.64
C SER A 67 -16.82 26.75 -29.04
N GLY A 68 -16.63 27.01 -30.34
CA GLY A 68 -16.44 28.36 -30.89
C GLY A 68 -15.07 29.02 -30.62
N LYS A 69 -14.18 28.41 -29.81
CA LYS A 69 -12.81 28.92 -29.60
C LYS A 69 -11.89 28.57 -30.77
N SER A 70 -10.88 29.40 -31.04
CA SER A 70 -9.80 29.09 -32.00
C SER A 70 -8.95 27.92 -31.53
N THR A 71 -8.23 27.25 -32.45
CA THR A 71 -7.36 26.10 -32.14
C THR A 71 -6.32 26.43 -31.08
N GLU A 72 -5.68 27.59 -31.17
CA GLU A 72 -4.68 28.05 -30.20
C GLU A 72 -5.29 28.36 -28.82
N SER A 73 -6.49 28.94 -28.80
CA SER A 73 -7.25 29.21 -27.57
C SER A 73 -7.72 27.91 -26.89
N ARG A 74 -8.14 26.91 -27.69
CA ARG A 74 -8.48 25.56 -27.19
C ARG A 74 -7.27 24.87 -26.56
N ALA A 75 -6.11 24.90 -27.23
CA ALA A 75 -4.88 24.29 -26.71
C ALA A 75 -4.44 24.93 -25.37
N LYS A 76 -4.46 26.26 -25.29
CA LYS A 76 -4.14 27.00 -24.05
C LYS A 76 -5.13 26.69 -22.92
N ALA A 77 -6.44 26.65 -23.22
CA ALA A 77 -7.46 26.30 -22.24
C ALA A 77 -7.29 24.85 -21.75
N MET A 78 -7.06 23.91 -22.66
CA MET A 78 -6.86 22.50 -22.36
C MET A 78 -5.64 22.27 -21.46
N ALA A 79 -4.53 22.94 -21.75
CA ALA A 79 -3.32 22.86 -20.93
C ALA A 79 -3.55 23.37 -19.51
N LYS A 80 -4.31 24.47 -19.34
CA LYS A 80 -4.68 24.98 -18.01
C LYS A 80 -5.59 24.02 -17.26
N PHE A 81 -6.59 23.45 -17.94
CA PHE A 81 -7.50 22.47 -17.35
C PHE A 81 -6.77 21.19 -16.89
N LYS A 82 -5.92 20.61 -17.75
CA LYS A 82 -5.11 19.44 -17.42
C LYS A 82 -4.19 19.67 -16.22
N LYS A 83 -3.54 20.84 -16.13
CA LYS A 83 -2.73 21.21 -14.95
C LYS A 83 -3.57 21.28 -13.67
N LYS A 84 -4.78 21.84 -13.74
CA LYS A 84 -5.70 21.89 -12.59
C LYS A 84 -6.13 20.48 -12.17
N GLN A 85 -6.53 19.64 -13.13
CA GLN A 85 -6.95 18.27 -12.88
C GLN A 85 -5.81 17.42 -12.30
N ALA A 86 -4.58 17.57 -12.79
CA ALA A 86 -3.40 16.87 -12.23
C ALA A 86 -3.13 17.27 -10.78
N ALA A 87 -3.27 18.56 -10.44
CA ALA A 87 -3.13 19.04 -9.07
C ALA A 87 -4.22 18.50 -8.13
N GLU A 88 -5.47 18.46 -8.59
CA GLU A 88 -6.60 17.87 -7.84
C GLU A 88 -6.41 16.36 -7.62
N LYS A 89 -6.01 15.63 -8.68
CA LYS A 89 -5.65 14.20 -8.63
C LYS A 89 -4.57 13.92 -7.59
N LYS A 90 -3.50 14.72 -7.58
CA LYS A 90 -2.42 14.59 -6.59
C LYS A 90 -2.93 14.79 -5.17
N LYS A 91 -3.73 15.83 -4.94
CA LYS A 91 -4.36 16.08 -3.63
C LYS A 91 -5.22 14.91 -3.17
N PHE A 92 -6.06 14.37 -4.07
CA PHE A 92 -6.92 13.23 -3.77
C PHE A 92 -6.11 11.97 -3.45
N ARG A 93 -5.08 11.64 -4.23
CA ARG A 93 -4.19 10.49 -3.95
C ARG A 93 -3.57 10.56 -2.56
N ARG A 94 -3.10 11.75 -2.15
CA ARG A 94 -2.56 11.98 -0.80
C ARG A 94 -3.60 11.80 0.29
N GLN A 95 -4.80 12.35 0.10
CA GLN A 95 -5.92 12.18 1.04
C GLN A 95 -6.28 10.70 1.22
N MET A 96 -6.32 9.92 0.14
CA MET A 96 -6.60 8.48 0.21
C MET A 96 -5.49 7.72 0.94
N HIS A 97 -4.24 8.07 0.70
CA HIS A 97 -3.10 7.48 1.42
C HIS A 97 -3.14 7.81 2.91
N GLU A 98 -3.44 9.07 3.27
CA GLU A 98 -3.58 9.51 4.65
C GLU A 98 -4.71 8.76 5.36
N LYS A 99 -5.88 8.63 4.73
CA LYS A 99 -7.00 7.82 5.24
C LYS A 99 -6.60 6.36 5.49
N MET A 100 -5.85 5.76 4.57
CA MET A 100 -5.32 4.41 4.73
C MET A 100 -4.32 4.31 5.90
N ALA A 101 -3.41 5.28 6.01
CA ALA A 101 -2.43 5.34 7.09
C ALA A 101 -3.08 5.52 8.46
N ASP A 102 -4.07 6.40 8.57
CA ASP A 102 -4.85 6.63 9.78
C ASP A 102 -5.63 5.38 10.20
N TYR A 103 -6.27 4.71 9.25
CA TYR A 103 -6.96 3.47 9.51
C TYR A 103 -6.00 2.38 10.02
N GLN A 104 -4.84 2.23 9.38
CA GLN A 104 -3.81 1.29 9.83
C GLN A 104 -3.28 1.64 11.23
N ALA A 105 -3.10 2.93 11.54
CA ALA A 105 -2.70 3.39 12.87
C ALA A 105 -3.75 3.07 13.94
N LYS A 106 -5.03 3.28 13.65
CA LYS A 106 -6.13 2.90 14.55
C LYS A 106 -6.15 1.40 14.80
N LYS A 107 -6.06 0.58 13.74
CA LYS A 107 -6.03 -0.88 13.86
C LYS A 107 -4.80 -1.40 14.59
N HIS A 108 -3.64 -0.78 14.38
CA HIS A 108 -2.45 -1.12 15.14
C HIS A 108 -2.62 -0.80 16.64
N LYS A 109 -3.16 0.38 16.96
CA LYS A 109 -3.44 0.78 18.36
C LYS A 109 -4.41 -0.19 19.04
N GLU A 110 -5.49 -0.58 18.36
CA GLU A 110 -6.44 -1.60 18.85
C GLU A 110 -5.73 -2.94 19.10
N SER A 111 -4.92 -3.39 18.14
CA SER A 111 -4.16 -4.64 18.24
C SER A 111 -3.17 -4.63 19.41
N VAL A 112 -2.40 -3.55 19.57
CA VAL A 112 -1.45 -3.35 20.68
C VAL A 112 -2.18 -3.33 22.02
N SER A 113 -3.32 -2.65 22.11
CA SER A 113 -4.13 -2.62 23.34
C SER A 113 -4.63 -4.02 23.72
N ASN A 114 -5.19 -4.76 22.76
CA ASN A 114 -5.67 -6.12 22.99
C ASN A 114 -4.54 -7.07 23.37
N MET A 115 -3.36 -6.90 22.77
CA MET A 115 -2.18 -7.68 23.09
C MET A 115 -1.66 -7.39 24.50
N ARG A 116 -1.59 -6.11 24.91
CA ARG A 116 -1.24 -5.72 26.28
C ARG A 116 -2.18 -6.36 27.30
N ALA A 117 -3.49 -6.35 27.05
CA ALA A 117 -4.46 -7.01 27.92
C ALA A 117 -4.21 -8.53 28.05
N LYS A 118 -3.99 -9.22 26.92
CA LYS A 118 -3.69 -10.65 26.90
C LYS A 118 -2.37 -11.00 27.60
N LEU A 119 -1.34 -10.17 27.45
CA LEU A 119 -0.06 -10.37 28.11
C LEU A 119 -0.16 -10.14 29.62
N ALA A 120 -0.98 -9.19 30.08
CA ALA A 120 -1.22 -8.96 31.49
C ALA A 120 -1.83 -10.19 32.19
N GLU A 121 -2.73 -10.90 31.51
CA GLU A 121 -3.34 -12.14 32.00
C GLU A 121 -2.43 -13.37 31.88
N ASN A 122 -1.36 -13.27 31.08
CA ASN A 122 -0.43 -14.37 30.87
C ASN A 122 0.52 -14.54 32.07
N LYS A 123 0.32 -15.62 32.83
CA LYS A 123 1.15 -15.99 33.99
C LYS A 123 2.40 -16.80 33.63
N GLN A 124 2.53 -17.23 32.37
CA GLN A 124 3.66 -18.05 31.90
C GLN A 124 4.85 -17.22 31.41
N MET A 125 4.63 -15.93 31.13
CA MET A 125 5.68 -15.00 30.70
C MET A 125 6.09 -14.08 31.85
N THR A 126 7.37 -13.78 31.95
CA THR A 126 7.90 -12.74 32.85
C THR A 126 7.52 -11.34 32.33
N GLU A 127 7.60 -10.33 33.20
CA GLU A 127 7.34 -8.94 32.78
C GLU A 127 8.34 -8.47 31.72
N ASP A 128 9.59 -8.92 31.78
CA ASP A 128 10.64 -8.59 30.81
C ASP A 128 10.38 -9.24 29.44
N GLU A 129 9.91 -10.50 29.41
CA GLU A 129 9.49 -11.18 28.18
C GLU A 129 8.27 -10.48 27.53
N LYS A 130 7.30 -10.04 28.34
CA LYS A 130 6.13 -9.28 27.87
C LYS A 130 6.56 -7.93 27.28
N ALA A 131 7.46 -7.20 27.95
CA ALA A 131 7.97 -5.92 27.48
C ALA A 131 8.75 -6.09 26.16
N THR A 132 9.60 -7.10 26.07
CA THR A 132 10.39 -7.43 24.87
C THR A 132 9.50 -7.81 23.69
N TYR A 133 8.43 -8.58 23.92
CA TYR A 133 7.45 -8.91 22.89
C TYR A 133 6.66 -7.69 22.41
N MET A 134 6.24 -6.81 23.32
CA MET A 134 5.57 -5.56 22.96
C MET A 134 6.47 -4.63 22.14
N ALA A 135 7.74 -4.48 22.54
CA ALA A 135 8.72 -3.68 21.82
C ALA A 135 8.93 -4.21 20.39
N ARG A 136 9.04 -5.52 20.20
CA ARG A 136 9.12 -6.14 18.85
C ARG A 136 7.92 -5.79 17.97
N MET A 137 6.71 -5.80 18.54
CA MET A 137 5.49 -5.51 17.80
C MET A 137 5.39 -4.04 17.38
N GLU A 138 5.83 -3.13 18.24
CA GLU A 138 5.91 -1.70 17.93
C GLU A 138 6.98 -1.42 16.86
N THR A 139 8.16 -2.04 16.95
CA THR A 139 9.22 -1.94 15.94
C THR A 139 8.76 -2.43 14.57
N ARG A 140 8.15 -3.63 14.49
CA ARG A 140 7.62 -4.19 13.23
C ARG A 140 6.57 -3.30 12.58
N TYR A 141 5.70 -2.69 13.39
CA TYR A 141 4.71 -1.78 12.84
C TYR A 141 5.35 -0.50 12.30
N LYS A 142 6.29 0.08 13.05
CA LYS A 142 7.00 1.29 12.64
C LYS A 142 7.78 1.05 11.34
N SER A 143 8.55 -0.03 11.24
CA SER A 143 9.30 -0.36 10.03
C SER A 143 8.39 -0.63 8.82
N GLY A 144 7.27 -1.34 9.02
CA GLY A 144 6.27 -1.54 7.98
C GLY A 144 5.58 -0.25 7.52
N LYS A 145 5.27 0.67 8.45
CA LYS A 145 4.71 2.00 8.13
C LYS A 145 5.69 2.83 7.31
N GLU A 146 6.96 2.88 7.72
CA GLU A 146 8.01 3.61 7.00
C GLU A 146 8.19 3.07 5.57
N TYR A 147 8.19 1.75 5.40
CA TYR A 147 8.24 1.12 4.08
C TYR A 147 7.06 1.53 3.20
N ASN A 148 5.83 1.43 3.71
CA ASN A 148 4.62 1.81 2.96
C ASN A 148 4.64 3.29 2.56
N ASN A 149 5.10 4.18 3.45
CA ASN A 149 5.23 5.61 3.13
C ASN A 149 6.26 5.84 2.01
N LYS A 150 7.42 5.17 2.06
CA LYS A 150 8.44 5.27 0.99
C LYS A 150 7.92 4.75 -0.35
N LEU A 151 7.19 3.64 -0.36
CA LEU A 151 6.55 3.13 -1.57
C LEU A 151 5.54 4.13 -2.15
N PHE A 152 4.74 4.76 -1.29
CA PHE A 152 3.80 5.78 -1.73
C PHE A 152 4.50 6.99 -2.33
N GLU A 153 5.59 7.46 -1.71
CA GLU A 153 6.40 8.57 -2.23
C GLU A 153 7.02 8.24 -3.60
N GLU A 154 7.58 7.06 -3.79
CA GLU A 154 8.10 6.64 -5.10
C GLU A 154 7.00 6.54 -6.15
N LYS A 155 5.81 6.08 -5.76
CA LYS A 155 4.66 6.04 -6.65
C LYS A 155 4.17 7.44 -7.02
N GLU A 156 4.17 8.39 -6.08
CA GLU A 156 3.88 9.79 -6.38
C GLU A 156 4.89 10.39 -7.37
N LYS A 157 6.19 10.11 -7.17
CA LYS A 157 7.25 10.57 -8.09
C LYS A 157 7.06 10.02 -9.51
N LEU A 158 6.71 8.73 -9.64
CA LEU A 158 6.39 8.13 -10.94
C LEU A 158 5.21 8.84 -11.61
N LEU A 159 4.10 9.03 -10.89
CA LEU A 159 2.91 9.66 -11.43
C LEU A 159 3.17 11.11 -11.85
N ASP A 160 3.90 11.88 -11.02
CA ASP A 160 4.31 13.24 -11.35
C ASP A 160 5.23 13.29 -12.59
N ALA A 161 6.06 12.25 -12.80
CA ALA A 161 6.91 12.15 -13.97
C ALA A 161 6.14 11.77 -15.25
N LEU A 162 5.13 10.89 -15.13
CA LEU A 162 4.24 10.50 -16.22
C LEU A 162 3.29 11.64 -16.64
N ASP A 163 2.94 12.55 -15.72
CA ASP A 163 2.09 13.71 -16.01
C ASP A 163 2.82 14.83 -16.80
N LYS A 164 4.13 14.69 -17.08
CA LYS A 164 4.89 15.68 -17.86
C LYS A 164 4.43 15.70 -19.32
N PRO A 165 4.22 16.89 -19.92
CA PRO A 165 3.85 16.98 -21.32
C PRO A 165 5.00 16.50 -22.22
N ASN A 166 4.64 15.82 -23.32
CA ASN A 166 5.55 15.32 -24.36
C ASN A 166 6.43 14.13 -23.99
N LEU A 167 5.98 13.25 -23.11
CA LEU A 167 6.61 11.95 -22.98
C LEU A 167 6.32 11.08 -24.21
N ASP A 168 7.36 10.44 -24.74
CA ASP A 168 7.21 9.36 -25.71
C ASP A 168 7.04 8.00 -25.03
N GLU A 169 6.59 6.99 -25.78
CA GLU A 169 6.35 5.64 -25.24
C GLU A 169 7.61 5.00 -24.63
N ALA A 170 8.80 5.30 -25.17
CA ALA A 170 10.05 4.76 -24.67
C ALA A 170 10.44 5.39 -23.32
N GLN A 171 10.20 6.69 -23.15
CA GLN A 171 10.38 7.42 -21.91
C GLN A 171 9.39 6.96 -20.84
N GLU A 172 8.13 6.71 -21.20
CA GLU A 172 7.14 6.16 -20.27
C GLU A 172 7.55 4.75 -19.80
N ALA A 173 7.99 3.90 -20.72
CA ALA A 173 8.47 2.57 -20.40
C ALA A 173 9.73 2.61 -19.51
N ALA A 174 10.64 3.56 -19.76
CA ALA A 174 11.83 3.76 -18.94
C ALA A 174 11.48 4.18 -17.51
N LEU A 175 10.55 5.13 -17.32
CA LEU A 175 10.09 5.55 -16.00
C LEU A 175 9.44 4.41 -15.22
N ARG A 176 8.63 3.57 -15.89
CA ARG A 176 8.03 2.38 -15.27
C ARG A 176 9.09 1.38 -14.81
N LYS A 177 10.07 1.09 -15.67
CA LYS A 177 11.20 0.20 -15.31
C LYS A 177 12.01 0.76 -14.15
N GLU A 178 12.28 2.06 -14.13
CA GLU A 178 12.99 2.71 -13.02
C GLU A 178 12.23 2.58 -11.70
N TYR A 179 10.91 2.78 -11.73
CA TYR A 179 10.05 2.57 -10.58
C TYR A 179 10.06 1.11 -10.12
N ASP A 180 9.99 0.14 -11.03
CA ASP A 180 10.04 -1.28 -10.70
C ASP A 180 11.37 -1.65 -10.03
N VAL A 181 12.50 -1.12 -10.52
CA VAL A 181 13.82 -1.32 -9.89
C VAL A 181 13.83 -0.70 -8.49
N LYS A 182 13.39 0.54 -8.33
CA LYS A 182 13.36 1.23 -7.03
C LYS A 182 12.47 0.53 -6.00
N THR A 183 11.30 0.07 -6.41
CA THR A 183 10.39 -0.65 -5.52
C THR A 183 10.96 -2.00 -5.10
N ARG A 184 11.68 -2.68 -6.00
CA ARG A 184 12.39 -3.92 -5.68
C ARG A 184 13.51 -3.72 -4.66
N VAL A 185 14.32 -2.67 -4.85
CA VAL A 185 15.36 -2.28 -3.88
C VAL A 185 14.75 -1.95 -2.52
N LEU A 186 13.69 -1.14 -2.48
CA LEU A 186 12.98 -0.82 -1.23
C LEU A 186 12.43 -2.07 -0.53
N GLN A 187 11.93 -3.04 -1.31
CA GLN A 187 11.42 -4.30 -0.78
C GLN A 187 12.54 -5.16 -0.18
N GLU A 188 13.68 -5.26 -0.87
CA GLU A 188 14.86 -5.98 -0.39
C GLU A 188 15.44 -5.34 0.88
N GLU A 189 15.53 -4.01 0.94
CA GLU A 189 15.96 -3.28 2.13
C GLU A 189 15.04 -3.55 3.32
N TYR A 190 13.72 -3.53 3.10
CA TYR A 190 12.74 -3.83 4.13
C TYR A 190 12.86 -5.27 4.62
N GLN A 191 13.00 -6.24 3.71
CA GLN A 191 13.18 -7.64 4.07
C GLN A 191 14.45 -7.88 4.87
N LYS A 192 15.56 -7.26 4.46
CA LYS A 192 16.84 -7.37 5.15
C LYS A 192 16.75 -6.80 6.57
N LYS A 193 16.21 -5.58 6.73
CA LYS A 193 16.00 -4.97 8.06
C LYS A 193 15.09 -5.81 8.95
N SER A 194 14.00 -6.33 8.39
CA SER A 194 13.08 -7.21 9.11
C SER A 194 13.75 -8.51 9.57
N ALA A 195 14.64 -9.08 8.75
CA ALA A 195 15.41 -10.26 9.11
C ALA A 195 16.45 -9.96 10.21
N GLU A 196 17.15 -8.83 10.12
CA GLU A 196 18.10 -8.36 11.14
C GLU A 196 17.39 -8.10 12.49
N GLU A 197 16.24 -7.42 12.47
CA GLU A 197 15.38 -7.18 13.64
C GLU A 197 14.90 -8.50 14.27
N GLU A 198 14.57 -9.49 13.44
CA GLU A 198 14.15 -10.82 13.90
C GLU A 198 15.31 -11.60 14.53
N GLU A 199 16.50 -11.55 13.94
CA GLU A 199 17.69 -12.21 14.46
C GLU A 199 18.12 -11.58 15.79
N GLU A 200 18.10 -10.25 15.91
CA GLU A 200 18.40 -9.54 17.15
C GLU A 200 17.41 -9.93 18.26
N PHE A 201 16.11 -10.00 17.93
CA PHE A 201 15.10 -10.45 18.88
C PHE A 201 15.35 -11.89 19.35
N ARG A 202 15.66 -12.81 18.43
CA ARG A 202 15.97 -14.21 18.79
C ARG A 202 17.19 -14.33 19.68
N LYS A 203 18.23 -13.53 19.43
CA LYS A 203 19.43 -13.50 20.28
C LYS A 203 19.12 -13.02 21.68
N LYS A 204 18.30 -11.96 21.83
CA LYS A 204 17.86 -11.47 23.15
C LYS A 204 16.98 -12.49 23.87
N ALA A 205 16.08 -13.17 23.16
CA ALA A 205 15.20 -14.19 23.73
C ALA A 205 15.88 -15.53 24.09
N LEU A 206 17.11 -15.78 23.61
CA LEU A 206 17.90 -16.99 23.91
C LEU A 206 19.07 -16.72 24.87
N ALA A 207 19.36 -15.45 25.18
CA ALA A 207 20.42 -15.05 26.10
C ALA A 207 19.94 -14.94 27.56
N GLU A 208 18.63 -15.09 27.80
CA GLU A 208 17.96 -15.20 29.10
C GLU A 208 17.48 -16.63 29.32
#